data_AF-A0A2V7EFD9-F1
#
_entry.id   AF-A0A2V7EFD9-F1
#
_cell.length_a   1.000
_cell.length_b   1.000
_cell.length_c   1.000
_cell.angle_alpha   90.00
_cell.angle_beta   90.00
_cell.angle_gamma   90.00
#
_symmetry.space_group_name_H-M   'P 1'
#
loop_
_entity.id
_entity.type
_entity.pdbx_description
1 polymer ?
#
loop_
_entity_poly.entity_id
_entity_poly.type
_entity_poly.pdbx_seq_one_letter_code
_entity_poly.pdbx_strand_id
1 'polypeptide(L)'
;MRILILPRIWRRAIPAAWKQTQLLHPAKISGCVAVSALNLLWPGHGILRSSTVVVRAAVVGLGCYVVIMIAELLWLMRVGPKFTGFESTTAPKAAGQVDSTDALVEELSGLPAADLRDETLQLAKEMKSFEVGTDREFVETLVSALPEAGTEAERDEVLDKQSAELMQHNLRRWRTYRDRFYRPARAFRDELRKRLGIRNVNSEPRIPALDQAILSGAKPIAQAANYLAALARRLK
;
A
#
# COMPACT_ATOMS: atom_id res chain seq x y z
N MET A 1 40.30 25.56 2.17
CA MET A 1 39.22 25.42 1.16
C MET A 1 37.88 25.47 1.87
N ARG A 2 37.11 26.55 1.71
CA ARG A 2 35.76 26.69 2.29
C ARG A 2 34.74 26.09 1.33
N ILE A 3 34.18 24.93 1.69
CA ILE A 3 33.07 24.31 0.95
C ILE A 3 31.81 25.07 1.36
N LEU A 4 31.38 26.03 0.54
CA LEU A 4 30.10 26.70 0.66
C LEU A 4 29.01 25.73 0.20
N ILE A 5 28.40 25.00 1.14
CA ILE A 5 27.23 24.17 0.88
C ILE A 5 26.04 25.11 0.63
N LEU A 6 25.59 25.17 -0.63
CA LEU A 6 24.48 26.02 -1.07
C LEU A 6 23.16 25.62 -0.40
N PRO A 7 22.43 26.54 0.25
CA PRO A 7 21.16 26.27 0.96
C PRO A 7 20.01 25.79 0.06
N ARG A 8 20.18 25.81 -1.26
CA ARG A 8 19.22 25.25 -2.23
C ARG A 8 19.15 23.71 -2.19
N ILE A 9 20.25 23.04 -1.86
CA ILE A 9 20.31 21.56 -1.80
C ILE A 9 19.47 21.05 -0.61
N TRP A 10 19.47 21.79 0.50
CA TRP A 10 18.69 21.47 1.70
C TRP A 10 17.17 21.51 1.50
N ARG A 11 16.65 22.42 0.66
CA ARG A 11 15.19 22.50 0.42
C ARG A 11 14.64 21.36 -0.44
N ARG A 12 15.47 20.69 -1.24
CA ARG A 12 15.06 19.52 -2.06
C ARG A 12 15.23 18.20 -1.32
N ALA A 13 16.20 18.11 -0.41
CA ALA A 13 16.45 16.89 0.36
C ALA A 13 15.39 16.63 1.45
N ILE A 14 14.78 17.67 2.04
CA ILE A 14 13.82 17.50 3.15
C ILE A 14 12.54 16.75 2.72
N PRO A 15 11.87 17.06 1.60
CA PRO A 15 10.69 16.30 1.16
C PRO A 15 11.03 14.89 0.66
N ALA A 16 12.23 14.69 0.10
CA ALA A 16 12.71 13.39 -0.36
C ALA A 16 13.07 12.47 0.82
N ALA A 17 13.76 13.01 1.83
CA ALA A 17 13.99 12.35 3.11
C ALA A 17 12.68 12.07 3.84
N TRP A 18 11.69 12.98 3.77
CA TRP A 18 10.35 12.80 4.35
C TRP A 18 9.50 11.73 3.63
N LYS A 19 9.73 11.51 2.33
CA LYS A 19 9.14 10.37 1.59
C LYS A 19 9.88 9.07 1.88
N GLN A 20 11.20 9.11 2.09
CA GLN A 20 11.99 7.94 2.50
C GLN A 20 11.74 7.52 3.96
N THR A 21 11.22 8.39 4.84
CA THR A 21 10.82 8.01 6.21
C THR A 21 9.44 7.36 6.30
N GLN A 22 8.62 7.35 5.23
CA GLN A 22 7.32 6.66 5.24
C GLN A 22 7.44 5.13 5.28
N LEU A 23 8.62 4.62 4.95
CA LEU A 23 9.04 3.24 5.11
C LEU A 23 10.35 3.32 5.89
N LEU A 24 10.40 3.05 7.20
CA LEU A 24 11.54 2.38 7.83
C LEU A 24 11.38 2.22 9.35
N HIS A 25 11.84 1.05 9.77
CA HIS A 25 12.08 0.54 11.12
C HIS A 25 12.55 1.59 12.15
N PRO A 26 12.15 1.47 13.44
CA PRO A 26 12.55 2.38 14.53
C PRO A 26 14.08 2.59 14.69
N ALA A 27 14.90 1.66 14.19
CA ALA A 27 16.36 1.73 14.24
C ALA A 27 16.99 2.87 13.41
N LYS A 28 16.28 3.45 12.44
CA LYS A 28 16.79 4.59 11.66
C LYS A 28 16.43 5.95 12.26
N ILE A 29 15.34 6.01 13.03
CA ILE A 29 14.96 7.20 13.81
C ILE A 29 16.00 7.44 14.91
N SER A 30 16.44 6.37 15.61
CA SER A 30 17.51 6.47 16.61
C SER A 30 18.83 6.96 16.02
N GLY A 31 19.16 6.57 14.79
CA GLY A 31 20.35 7.05 14.07
C GLY A 31 20.32 8.55 13.78
N CYS A 32 19.20 9.08 13.28
CA CYS A 32 19.04 10.52 13.01
C CYS A 32 19.06 11.37 14.30
N VAL A 33 18.50 10.84 15.39
CA VAL A 33 18.54 11.47 16.71
C VAL A 33 19.96 11.46 17.28
N ALA A 34 20.70 10.36 17.16
CA ALA A 34 22.09 10.26 17.59
C ALA A 34 23.01 11.23 16.85
N VAL A 35 22.85 11.38 15.52
CA VAL A 35 23.63 12.34 14.71
C VAL A 35 23.30 13.78 15.09
N SER A 36 22.03 14.09 15.36
CA SER A 36 21.60 15.43 15.80
C SER A 36 22.12 15.77 17.20
N ALA A 37 22.12 14.78 18.11
CA ALA A 37 22.69 14.88 19.45
C ALA A 37 24.21 15.11 19.41
N LEU A 38 24.93 14.39 18.54
CA LEU A 38 26.37 14.56 18.35
C LEU A 38 26.73 15.97 17.84
N ASN A 39 25.89 16.53 16.96
CA ASN A 39 26.10 17.85 16.37
C ASN A 39 25.83 18.98 17.38
N LEU A 40 24.87 18.80 18.30
CA LEU A 40 24.59 19.75 19.39
C LEU A 40 25.62 19.68 20.53
N LEU A 41 26.19 18.49 20.78
CA LEU A 41 27.22 18.28 21.79
C LEU A 41 28.63 18.65 21.30
N TRP A 42 28.83 18.79 19.99
CA TRP A 42 30.14 19.10 19.43
C TRP A 42 30.65 20.47 19.92
N PRO A 43 31.87 20.55 20.52
CA PRO A 43 32.37 21.79 21.13
C PRO A 43 32.57 22.96 20.15
N GLY A 44 32.58 22.67 18.84
CA GLY A 44 32.96 23.62 17.79
C GLY A 44 31.83 24.43 17.15
N HIS A 45 30.61 23.90 17.06
CA HIS A 45 29.51 24.51 16.28
C HIS A 45 28.14 24.24 16.91
N GLY A 46 27.39 25.31 17.22
CA GLY A 46 26.02 25.21 17.71
C GLY A 46 25.54 26.46 18.46
N ILE A 47 24.22 26.60 18.57
CA ILE A 47 23.51 27.75 19.21
C ILE A 47 23.77 27.81 20.74
N LEU A 48 24.30 26.74 21.35
CA LEU A 48 24.55 26.62 22.80
C LEU A 48 26.04 26.78 23.20
N ARG A 49 26.83 27.52 22.39
CA ARG A 49 28.29 27.63 22.53
C ARG A 49 28.77 28.25 23.85
N SER A 50 27.92 29.04 24.52
CA SER A 50 28.20 29.67 25.82
C SER A 50 27.72 28.85 27.03
N SER A 51 26.98 27.77 26.81
CA SER A 51 26.43 26.95 27.89
C SER A 51 27.43 25.88 28.34
N THR A 52 27.42 25.58 29.65
CA THR A 52 28.24 24.53 30.26
C THR A 52 27.88 23.15 29.69
N VAL A 53 28.84 22.22 29.72
CA VAL A 53 28.69 20.86 29.19
C VAL A 53 27.45 20.15 29.77
N VAL A 54 27.17 20.38 31.06
CA VAL A 54 26.00 19.82 31.76
C VAL A 54 24.69 20.32 31.17
N VAL A 55 24.57 21.60 30.85
CA VAL A 55 23.35 22.19 30.25
C VAL A 55 23.15 21.67 28.83
N ARG A 56 24.23 21.49 28.06
CA ARG A 56 24.14 20.90 26.71
C ARG A 56 23.68 19.45 26.75
N ALA A 57 24.23 18.67 27.67
CA ALA A 57 23.82 17.28 27.89
C ALA A 57 22.35 17.18 28.32
N ALA A 58 21.88 18.07 29.20
CA ALA A 58 20.49 18.12 29.64
C ALA A 58 19.53 18.47 28.49
N VAL A 59 19.85 19.49 27.68
CA VAL A 59 19.01 19.91 26.55
C VAL A 59 18.93 18.83 25.48
N VAL A 60 20.07 18.19 25.17
CA VAL A 60 20.12 17.10 24.19
C VAL A 60 19.39 15.85 24.72
N GLY A 61 19.59 15.50 25.99
CA GLY A 61 18.87 14.42 26.64
C GLY A 61 17.35 14.63 26.60
N LEU A 62 16.89 15.84 26.93
CA LEU A 62 15.48 16.19 26.90
C LEU A 62 14.91 16.16 25.47
N GLY A 63 15.65 16.69 24.49
CA GLY A 63 15.26 16.65 23.09
C GLY A 63 15.16 15.23 22.55
N CYS A 64 16.15 14.38 22.83
CA CYS A 64 16.13 12.97 22.47
C CYS A 64 14.95 12.24 23.13
N TYR A 65 14.68 12.50 24.41
CA TYR A 65 13.57 11.92 25.14
C TYR A 65 12.22 12.28 24.50
N VAL A 66 12.00 13.55 24.17
CA VAL A 66 10.76 14.01 23.51
C VAL A 66 10.59 13.35 22.14
N VAL A 67 11.66 13.23 21.35
CA VAL A 67 11.58 12.61 20.03
C VAL A 67 11.30 11.10 20.12
N ILE A 68 11.90 10.40 21.09
CA ILE A 68 11.61 8.99 21.35
C ILE A 68 10.15 8.83 21.77
N MET A 69 9.66 9.66 22.69
CA MET A 69 8.26 9.62 23.14
C MET A 69 7.28 9.88 21.98
N ILE A 70 7.57 10.82 21.09
CA ILE A 70 6.73 11.08 19.91
C ILE A 70 6.81 9.90 18.93
N ALA A 71 7.99 9.34 18.71
CA ALA A 71 8.16 8.18 17.83
C ALA A 71 7.44 6.94 18.36
N GLU A 72 7.52 6.67 19.67
CA GLU A 72 6.79 5.60 20.34
C GLU A 72 5.29 5.85 20.33
N LEU A 73 4.83 7.08 20.55
CA LEU A 73 3.41 7.44 20.44
C LEU A 73 2.89 7.24 19.01
N LEU A 74 3.63 7.69 18.00
CA LEU A 74 3.26 7.48 16.59
C LEU A 74 3.31 6.00 16.20
N TRP A 75 4.25 5.25 16.76
CA TRP A 75 4.32 3.79 16.60
C TRP A 75 3.12 3.11 17.27
N LEU A 76 2.75 3.48 18.49
CA LEU A 76 1.56 3.00 19.20
C LEU A 76 0.26 3.41 18.48
N MET A 77 0.19 4.60 17.89
CA MET A 77 -0.97 5.01 17.08
C MET A 77 -1.09 4.19 15.78
N ARG A 78 0.03 3.69 15.25
CA ARG A 78 0.07 2.94 13.98
C ARG A 78 0.01 1.42 14.18
N VAL A 79 0.57 0.90 15.26
CA VAL A 79 0.81 -0.53 15.55
C VAL A 79 0.11 -0.97 16.84
N GLY A 80 -0.34 -0.03 17.67
CA GLY A 80 -1.01 -0.32 18.93
C GLY A 80 -2.21 -1.23 18.76
N PRO A 81 -2.56 -1.97 19.83
CA PRO A 81 -3.63 -2.95 19.78
C PRO A 81 -4.91 -2.23 19.37
N LYS A 82 -5.56 -2.72 18.31
CA LYS A 82 -6.97 -2.45 18.08
C LYS A 82 -7.68 -2.99 19.32
N PHE A 83 -8.01 -2.13 20.27
CA PHE A 83 -8.83 -2.50 21.43
C PHE A 83 -10.20 -2.94 20.92
N THR A 84 -10.37 -4.24 20.66
CA THR A 84 -11.67 -4.91 20.46
C THR A 84 -12.24 -5.34 21.82
N GLY A 85 -12.14 -4.47 22.82
CA GLY A 85 -12.30 -4.84 24.23
C GLY A 85 -12.93 -3.72 25.05
N PHE A 86 -14.02 -3.15 24.55
CA PHE A 86 -15.12 -2.62 25.37
C PHE A 86 -16.37 -2.72 24.50
N GLU A 87 -17.05 -3.86 24.59
CA GLU A 87 -18.47 -3.93 24.28
C GLU A 87 -19.18 -2.97 25.24
N SER A 88 -19.53 -1.76 24.77
CA SER A 88 -20.61 -1.01 25.39
C SER A 88 -21.92 -1.55 24.82
N THR A 89 -22.68 -2.20 25.69
CA THR A 89 -23.99 -2.80 25.46
C THR A 89 -25.11 -1.76 25.29
N THR A 90 -24.88 -0.64 24.60
CA THR A 90 -25.92 0.38 24.35
C THR A 90 -25.74 1.22 23.08
N ALA A 91 -25.04 0.72 22.07
CA ALA A 91 -25.30 1.15 20.70
C ALA A 91 -26.11 0.02 20.05
N PRO A 92 -27.34 0.25 19.54
CA PRO A 92 -27.99 -0.77 18.76
C PRO A 92 -27.01 -1.11 17.66
N LYS A 93 -26.69 -2.40 17.60
CA LYS A 93 -26.01 -3.03 16.49
C LYS A 93 -26.68 -2.48 15.25
N ALA A 94 -26.09 -1.45 14.67
CA ALA A 94 -26.10 -1.26 13.24
C ALA A 94 -25.37 -2.50 12.73
N ALA A 95 -26.10 -3.63 12.72
CA ALA A 95 -26.28 -4.34 11.49
C ALA A 95 -26.32 -3.22 10.46
N GLY A 96 -25.24 -3.09 9.69
CA GLY A 96 -25.42 -2.70 8.31
C GLY A 96 -26.39 -3.72 7.77
N GLN A 97 -27.68 -3.50 8.04
CA GLN A 97 -28.73 -3.68 7.09
C GLN A 97 -28.21 -2.86 5.92
N VAL A 98 -27.50 -3.58 5.04
CA VAL A 98 -27.16 -3.08 3.73
C VAL A 98 -28.51 -3.00 3.04
N ASP A 99 -29.26 -1.94 3.34
CA ASP A 99 -30.47 -1.52 2.64
C ASP A 99 -30.07 -0.92 1.28
N SER A 100 -29.29 -1.70 0.56
CA SER A 100 -29.22 -1.70 -0.88
C SER A 100 -29.03 -3.16 -1.22
N THR A 101 -30.10 -3.86 -1.58
CA THR A 101 -29.95 -4.99 -2.49
C THR A 101 -29.06 -4.50 -3.61
N ASP A 102 -27.79 -4.92 -3.59
CA ASP A 102 -26.87 -4.64 -4.69
C ASP A 102 -27.59 -5.21 -5.91
N ALA A 103 -28.06 -4.36 -6.83
CA ALA A 103 -28.92 -4.81 -7.94
C ALA A 103 -28.29 -5.99 -8.69
N LEU A 104 -26.95 -5.99 -8.75
CA LEU A 104 -26.15 -7.09 -9.30
C LEU A 104 -26.21 -8.37 -8.44
N VAL A 105 -26.20 -8.28 -7.11
CA VAL A 105 -26.39 -9.47 -6.24
C VAL A 105 -27.80 -10.05 -6.39
N GLU A 106 -28.81 -9.19 -6.52
CA GLU A 106 -30.19 -9.62 -6.76
C GLU A 106 -30.33 -10.31 -8.13
N GLU A 107 -29.77 -9.71 -9.18
CA GLU A 107 -29.67 -10.29 -10.52
C GLU A 107 -28.96 -11.66 -10.51
N LEU A 108 -27.76 -11.73 -9.92
CA LEU A 108 -27.00 -12.98 -9.82
C LEU A 108 -27.74 -14.07 -9.02
N SER A 109 -28.53 -13.69 -8.02
CA SER A 109 -29.31 -14.64 -7.22
C SER A 109 -30.45 -15.27 -8.02
N GLY A 110 -31.00 -14.53 -9.00
CA GLY A 110 -32.06 -14.99 -9.90
C GLY A 110 -31.57 -15.83 -11.08
N LEU A 111 -30.28 -15.75 -11.43
CA LEU A 111 -29.72 -16.50 -12.57
C LEU A 111 -29.71 -18.02 -12.34
N PRO A 112 -29.99 -18.85 -13.35
CA PRO A 112 -29.78 -20.28 -13.25
C PRO A 112 -28.29 -20.61 -13.11
N ALA A 113 -27.96 -21.80 -12.60
CA ALA A 113 -26.58 -22.19 -12.31
C ALA A 113 -25.69 -22.20 -13.57
N ALA A 114 -26.23 -22.63 -14.72
CA ALA A 114 -25.49 -22.64 -15.98
C ALA A 114 -25.06 -21.22 -16.40
N ASP A 115 -25.97 -20.25 -16.35
CA ASP A 115 -25.70 -18.87 -16.75
C ASP A 115 -24.74 -18.19 -15.76
N LEU A 116 -24.93 -18.38 -14.46
CA LEU A 116 -24.01 -17.88 -13.43
C LEU A 116 -22.57 -18.41 -13.65
N ARG A 117 -22.45 -19.70 -13.99
CA ARG A 117 -21.16 -20.32 -14.30
C ARG A 117 -20.53 -19.65 -15.52
N ASP A 118 -21.27 -19.52 -16.61
CA ASP A 118 -20.75 -19.04 -17.88
C ASP A 118 -20.37 -17.55 -17.80
N GLU A 119 -21.18 -16.72 -17.12
CA GLU A 119 -20.86 -15.33 -16.81
C GLU A 119 -19.62 -15.19 -15.92
N THR A 120 -19.49 -16.03 -14.88
CA THR A 120 -18.29 -16.01 -14.04
C THR A 120 -17.04 -16.37 -14.85
N LEU A 121 -17.14 -17.36 -15.74
CA LEU A 121 -16.03 -17.76 -16.60
C LEU A 121 -15.66 -16.65 -17.59
N GLN A 122 -16.64 -15.92 -18.12
CA GLN A 122 -16.41 -14.75 -18.94
C GLN A 122 -15.71 -13.64 -18.15
N LEU A 123 -16.19 -13.29 -16.96
CA LEU A 123 -15.55 -12.30 -16.08
C LEU A 123 -14.10 -12.68 -15.77
N ALA A 124 -13.85 -13.96 -15.44
CA ALA A 124 -12.51 -14.46 -15.20
C ALA A 124 -11.59 -14.34 -16.44
N LYS A 125 -12.14 -14.57 -17.64
CA LYS A 125 -11.40 -14.38 -18.90
C LYS A 125 -11.06 -12.91 -19.13
N GLU A 126 -12.02 -12.01 -18.90
CA GLU A 126 -11.83 -10.57 -19.03
C GLU A 126 -10.76 -10.05 -18.07
N MET A 127 -10.82 -10.44 -16.79
CA MET A 127 -9.82 -10.10 -15.78
C MET A 127 -8.41 -10.53 -16.18
N LYS A 128 -8.24 -11.73 -16.74
CA LYS A 128 -6.94 -12.21 -17.24
C LYS A 128 -6.47 -11.43 -18.46
N SER A 129 -7.36 -11.16 -19.41
CA SER A 129 -7.02 -10.40 -20.61
C SER A 129 -6.60 -8.98 -20.26
N PHE A 130 -7.25 -8.37 -19.27
CA PHE A 130 -6.89 -7.06 -18.72
C PHE A 130 -5.48 -7.08 -18.12
N GLU A 131 -5.16 -8.06 -17.27
CA GLU A 131 -3.83 -8.14 -16.66
C GLU A 131 -2.73 -8.29 -17.71
N VAL A 132 -2.91 -9.22 -18.67
CA VAL A 132 -1.96 -9.42 -19.77
C VAL A 132 -1.82 -8.17 -20.64
N GLY A 133 -2.93 -7.48 -20.93
CA GLY A 133 -2.92 -6.23 -21.68
C GLY A 133 -2.12 -5.14 -20.96
N THR A 134 -2.38 -4.93 -19.66
CA THR A 134 -1.66 -3.93 -18.87
C THR A 134 -0.17 -4.23 -18.74
N ASP A 135 0.21 -5.52 -18.62
CA ASP A 135 1.61 -5.92 -18.56
C ASP A 135 2.31 -5.66 -19.90
N ARG A 136 1.63 -5.90 -21.03
CA ARG A 136 2.17 -5.62 -22.37
C ARG A 136 2.36 -4.12 -22.62
N GLU A 137 1.34 -3.31 -22.31
CA GLU A 137 1.43 -1.85 -22.40
C GLU A 137 2.59 -1.29 -21.57
N PHE A 138 2.82 -1.86 -20.39
CA PHE A 138 3.94 -1.48 -19.53
C PHE A 138 5.29 -1.77 -20.18
N VAL A 139 5.48 -2.98 -20.70
CA VAL A 139 6.72 -3.38 -21.37
C VAL A 139 6.97 -2.51 -22.61
N GLU A 140 5.95 -2.23 -23.41
CA GLU A 140 6.07 -1.34 -24.59
C GLU A 140 6.49 0.09 -24.19
N THR A 141 5.97 0.59 -23.06
CA THR A 141 6.36 1.90 -22.52
C THR A 141 7.82 1.91 -22.05
N LEU A 142 8.25 0.89 -21.30
CA LEU A 142 9.62 0.78 -20.79
C LEU A 142 10.65 0.62 -21.91
N VAL A 143 10.35 -0.19 -22.93
CA VAL A 143 11.24 -0.40 -24.09
C VAL A 143 11.44 0.91 -24.86
N SER A 144 10.40 1.74 -24.95
CA SER A 144 10.48 3.06 -25.61
C SER A 144 11.27 4.09 -24.81
N ALA A 145 11.47 3.86 -23.51
CA ALA A 145 12.12 4.76 -22.56
C ALA A 145 13.58 4.39 -22.24
N LEU A 146 14.23 3.55 -23.06
CA LEU A 146 15.67 3.21 -22.93
C LEU A 146 16.54 4.11 -23.82
N PRO A 147 17.05 5.26 -23.34
CA PRO A 147 18.17 5.92 -23.98
C PRO A 147 19.49 5.20 -23.61
N GLU A 148 20.43 5.18 -24.55
CA GLU A 148 21.83 4.78 -24.29
C GLU A 148 22.48 5.81 -23.35
N ALA A 149 22.30 5.65 -22.04
CA ALA A 149 22.86 6.55 -21.04
C ALA A 149 24.39 6.42 -20.96
N GLY A 150 25.09 7.43 -21.48
CA GLY A 150 26.55 7.47 -21.58
C GLY A 150 27.24 7.84 -20.26
N THR A 151 26.53 8.50 -19.33
CA THR A 151 27.06 8.95 -18.04
C THR A 151 26.25 8.43 -16.84
N GLU A 152 26.86 8.40 -15.65
CA GLU A 152 26.20 7.93 -14.42
C GLU A 152 25.01 8.80 -13.99
N ALA A 153 25.13 10.13 -14.14
CA ALA A 153 24.04 11.06 -13.82
C ALA A 153 22.81 10.88 -14.73
N GLU A 154 23.02 10.55 -16.00
CA GLU A 154 21.93 10.23 -16.94
C GLU A 154 21.26 8.90 -16.60
N ARG A 155 22.01 7.91 -16.11
CA ARG A 155 21.45 6.62 -15.67
C ARG A 155 20.52 6.80 -14.47
N ASP A 156 20.92 7.60 -13.49
CA ASP A 156 20.08 7.89 -12.33
C ASP A 156 18.79 8.61 -12.73
N GLU A 157 18.86 9.58 -13.66
CA GLU A 157 17.67 10.28 -14.15
C GLU A 157 16.72 9.33 -14.92
N VAL A 158 17.26 8.38 -15.69
CA VAL A 158 16.48 7.34 -16.37
C VAL A 158 15.79 6.41 -15.37
N LEU A 159 16.49 5.98 -14.32
CA LEU A 159 15.91 5.15 -13.25
C LEU A 159 14.78 5.89 -12.51
N ASP A 160 14.97 7.18 -12.21
CA ASP A 160 13.94 8.00 -11.58
C ASP A 160 12.68 8.10 -12.47
N LYS A 161 12.86 8.32 -13.78
CA LYS A 161 11.74 8.35 -14.75
C LYS A 161 11.02 7.01 -14.84
N GLN A 162 11.76 5.91 -14.98
CA GLN A 162 11.18 4.56 -15.00
C GLN A 162 10.43 4.22 -13.71
N SER A 163 10.94 4.66 -12.55
CA SER A 163 10.27 4.46 -11.26
C SER A 163 8.93 5.22 -11.18
N ALA A 164 8.90 6.45 -11.70
CA ALA A 164 7.70 7.28 -11.74
C ALA A 164 6.65 6.69 -12.70
N GLU A 165 7.08 6.23 -13.88
CA GLU A 165 6.22 5.56 -14.86
C GLU A 165 5.63 4.26 -14.30
N LEU A 166 6.45 3.43 -13.64
CA LEU A 166 5.99 2.22 -12.96
C LEU A 166 4.94 2.52 -11.89
N MET A 167 5.15 3.57 -11.07
CA MET A 167 4.18 3.99 -10.07
C MET A 167 2.86 4.44 -10.71
N GLN A 168 2.92 5.26 -11.76
CA GLN A 168 1.73 5.74 -12.46
C GLN A 168 0.97 4.61 -13.16
N HIS A 169 1.69 3.68 -13.79
CA HIS A 169 1.11 2.47 -14.37
C HIS A 169 0.38 1.63 -13.31
N ASN A 170 1.03 1.34 -12.19
CA ASN A 170 0.42 0.57 -11.10
C ASN A 170 -0.82 1.26 -10.52
N LEU A 171 -0.80 2.58 -10.35
CA LEU A 171 -1.96 3.34 -9.90
C LEU A 171 -3.12 3.29 -10.89
N ARG A 172 -2.83 3.43 -12.19
CA ARG A 172 -3.85 3.30 -13.25
C ARG A 172 -4.45 1.90 -13.26
N ARG A 173 -3.62 0.86 -13.27
CA ARG A 173 -4.03 -0.54 -13.19
C ARG A 173 -4.91 -0.80 -11.97
N TRP A 174 -4.52 -0.30 -10.80
CA TRP A 174 -5.28 -0.46 -9.57
C TRP A 174 -6.65 0.23 -9.61
N ARG A 175 -6.72 1.47 -10.11
CA ARG A 175 -8.00 2.18 -10.27
C ARG A 175 -8.94 1.45 -11.23
N THR A 176 -8.44 1.10 -12.42
CA THR A 176 -9.24 0.38 -13.42
C THR A 176 -9.72 -0.96 -12.88
N TYR A 177 -8.88 -1.69 -12.15
CA TYR A 177 -9.30 -2.93 -11.50
C TYR A 177 -10.41 -2.71 -10.47
N ARG A 178 -10.24 -1.71 -9.59
CA ARG A 178 -11.21 -1.39 -8.54
C ARG A 178 -12.56 -0.97 -9.11
N ASP A 179 -12.55 -0.16 -10.16
CA ASP A 179 -13.76 0.40 -10.75
C ASP A 179 -14.50 -0.64 -11.60
N ARG A 180 -13.76 -1.45 -12.37
CA ARG A 180 -14.35 -2.37 -13.34
C ARG A 180 -14.59 -3.78 -12.81
N PHE A 181 -13.66 -4.32 -12.03
CA PHE A 181 -13.65 -5.77 -11.73
C PHE A 181 -13.90 -6.09 -10.26
N TYR A 182 -13.48 -5.25 -9.33
CA TYR A 182 -13.52 -5.61 -7.90
C TYR A 182 -14.93 -5.91 -7.38
N ARG A 183 -15.90 -5.01 -7.61
CA ARG A 183 -17.28 -5.20 -7.13
C ARG A 183 -17.96 -6.40 -7.80
N PRO A 184 -17.96 -6.55 -9.15
CA PRO A 184 -18.51 -7.74 -9.79
C PRO A 184 -17.83 -9.03 -9.32
N ALA A 185 -16.50 -9.08 -9.28
CA ALA A 185 -15.75 -10.26 -8.87
C ALA A 185 -16.10 -10.71 -7.44
N ARG A 186 -16.30 -9.76 -6.54
CA ARG A 186 -16.75 -10.05 -5.17
C ARG A 186 -18.18 -10.59 -5.13
N ALA A 187 -19.11 -9.98 -5.88
CA ALA A 187 -20.49 -10.43 -5.92
C ALA A 187 -20.63 -11.84 -6.51
N PHE A 188 -19.97 -12.13 -7.63
CA PHE A 188 -19.91 -13.48 -8.21
C PHE A 188 -19.32 -14.50 -7.23
N ARG A 189 -18.22 -14.16 -6.54
CA ARG A 189 -17.65 -15.03 -5.52
C ARG A 189 -18.67 -15.35 -4.43
N ASP A 190 -19.29 -14.33 -3.87
CA ASP A 190 -20.16 -14.48 -2.70
C ASP A 190 -21.42 -15.30 -3.07
N GLU A 191 -21.97 -15.13 -4.28
CA GLU A 191 -23.08 -15.95 -4.79
C GLU A 191 -22.66 -17.40 -5.11
N LEU A 192 -21.49 -17.61 -5.74
CA LEU A 192 -20.96 -18.95 -5.97
C LEU A 192 -20.71 -19.70 -4.66
N ARG A 193 -20.18 -19.02 -3.64
CA ARG A 193 -19.96 -19.60 -2.31
C ARG A 193 -21.28 -20.00 -1.65
N LYS A 194 -22.31 -19.17 -1.78
CA LYS A 194 -23.66 -19.46 -1.29
C LYS A 194 -24.22 -20.73 -1.94
N ARG A 195 -24.14 -20.85 -3.27
CA ARG A 195 -24.64 -22.02 -4.02
C ARG A 195 -23.84 -23.29 -3.80
N LEU A 196 -22.53 -23.19 -3.62
CA LEU A 196 -21.65 -24.31 -3.29
C LEU A 196 -21.70 -24.71 -1.80
N GLY A 197 -22.46 -23.99 -0.97
CA GLY A 197 -22.59 -24.27 0.47
C GLY A 197 -21.32 -23.97 1.28
N ILE A 198 -20.41 -23.13 0.77
CA ILE A 198 -19.15 -22.81 1.44
C ILE A 198 -19.39 -21.73 2.49
N ARG A 199 -19.70 -22.16 3.71
CA ARG A 199 -20.02 -21.25 4.84
C ARG A 199 -18.80 -20.80 5.64
N ASN A 200 -17.71 -21.58 5.61
CA ASN A 200 -16.51 -21.26 6.39
C ASN A 200 -15.55 -20.39 5.57
N VAL A 201 -15.34 -19.16 6.01
CA VAL A 201 -14.40 -18.22 5.38
C VAL A 201 -12.94 -18.63 5.62
N ASN A 202 -12.67 -19.35 6.71
CA ASN A 202 -11.30 -19.76 7.07
C ASN A 202 -10.80 -20.97 6.27
N SER A 203 -11.68 -21.70 5.58
CA SER A 203 -11.29 -22.83 4.71
C SER A 203 -10.89 -22.40 3.30
N GLU A 204 -11.01 -21.10 2.98
CA GLU A 204 -10.70 -20.59 1.65
C GLU A 204 -9.32 -19.92 1.61
N PRO A 205 -8.63 -19.99 0.45
CA PRO A 205 -7.41 -19.24 0.25
C PRO A 205 -7.72 -17.73 0.32
N ARG A 206 -6.92 -17.00 1.11
CA ARG A 206 -6.99 -15.53 1.13
C ARG A 206 -6.50 -14.99 -0.21
N ILE A 207 -7.32 -14.19 -0.87
CA ILE A 207 -7.00 -13.59 -2.16
C ILE A 207 -7.15 -12.08 -2.00
N PRO A 208 -6.05 -11.35 -1.71
CA PRO A 208 -6.08 -9.92 -1.40
C PRO A 208 -6.80 -9.06 -2.46
N ALA A 209 -6.70 -9.45 -3.73
CA ALA A 209 -7.37 -8.77 -4.84
C ALA A 209 -8.90 -8.88 -4.78
N LEU A 210 -9.46 -9.99 -4.27
CA LEU A 210 -10.90 -10.19 -4.09
C LEU A 210 -11.38 -9.74 -2.70
N ASP A 211 -10.53 -9.84 -1.68
CA ASP A 211 -10.91 -9.52 -0.32
C ASP A 211 -10.87 -8.01 -0.05
N GLN A 212 -9.85 -7.32 -0.55
CA GLN A 212 -9.53 -5.94 -0.14
C GLN A 212 -9.21 -5.02 -1.32
N ALA A 213 -9.37 -5.49 -2.56
CA ALA A 213 -8.91 -4.79 -3.78
C ALA A 213 -7.40 -4.49 -3.76
N ILE A 214 -6.60 -5.32 -3.07
CA ILE A 214 -5.15 -5.15 -2.98
C ILE A 214 -4.48 -5.99 -4.06
N LEU A 215 -3.70 -5.33 -4.92
CA LEU A 215 -2.93 -5.96 -5.98
C LEU A 215 -1.51 -6.27 -5.48
N SER A 216 -1.37 -7.31 -4.67
CA SER A 216 -0.08 -7.77 -4.13
C SER A 216 0.36 -9.09 -4.77
N GLY A 217 1.63 -9.19 -5.17
CA GLY A 217 2.21 -10.39 -5.78
C GLY A 217 2.43 -10.24 -7.28
N ALA A 218 2.89 -11.31 -7.94
CA ALA A 218 3.28 -11.26 -9.35
C ALA A 218 2.10 -11.10 -10.32
N LYS A 219 1.00 -11.84 -10.10
CA LYS A 219 -0.21 -11.82 -10.95
C LYS A 219 -1.50 -11.84 -10.12
N PRO A 220 -1.77 -10.77 -9.35
CA PRO A 220 -2.88 -10.74 -8.39
C PRO A 220 -4.26 -10.83 -9.06
N ILE A 221 -4.43 -10.28 -10.27
CA ILE A 221 -5.73 -10.26 -10.95
C ILE A 221 -6.01 -11.64 -11.57
N ALA A 222 -5.03 -12.28 -12.19
CA ALA A 222 -5.17 -13.64 -12.71
C ALA A 222 -5.34 -14.66 -11.58
N GLN A 223 -4.73 -14.45 -10.41
CA GLN A 223 -4.99 -15.30 -9.24
C GLN A 223 -6.47 -15.23 -8.83
N ALA A 224 -7.03 -14.02 -8.72
CA ALA A 224 -8.45 -13.81 -8.46
C ALA A 224 -9.34 -14.46 -9.53
N ALA A 225 -9.01 -14.26 -10.81
CA ALA A 225 -9.74 -14.85 -11.94
C ALA A 225 -9.68 -16.37 -11.95
N ASN A 226 -8.52 -16.97 -11.67
CA ASN A 226 -8.35 -18.42 -11.58
C ASN A 226 -9.22 -19.01 -10.47
N TYR A 227 -9.28 -18.34 -9.32
CA TYR A 227 -10.11 -18.78 -8.21
C TYR A 227 -11.60 -18.71 -8.55
N LEU A 228 -12.07 -17.60 -9.14
CA LEU A 228 -13.45 -17.48 -9.61
C LEU A 228 -13.81 -18.57 -10.64
N ALA A 229 -12.94 -18.79 -11.63
CA ALA A 229 -13.14 -19.85 -12.61
C ALA A 229 -13.16 -21.26 -11.97
N ALA A 230 -12.36 -21.49 -10.93
CA ALA A 230 -12.36 -22.75 -10.20
C ALA A 230 -13.66 -22.94 -9.39
N LEU A 231 -14.21 -21.89 -8.80
CA LEU A 231 -15.52 -21.94 -8.15
C LEU A 231 -16.64 -22.19 -9.16
N ALA A 232 -16.65 -21.46 -10.28
CA ALA A 232 -17.67 -21.62 -11.32
C ALA A 232 -17.70 -23.05 -11.87
N ARG A 233 -16.54 -23.67 -12.13
CA ARG A 233 -16.46 -25.06 -12.61
C ARG A 233 -17.00 -26.11 -11.63
N ARG A 234 -17.11 -25.77 -10.35
CA ARG A 234 -17.70 -26.66 -9.33
C ARG A 234 -19.22 -26.55 -9.29
N LEU A 235 -19.78 -25.49 -9.87
CA LEU A 235 -21.21 -25.30 -10.02
C LEU A 235 -21.71 -26.28 -11.10
N LYS A 236 -22.61 -27.18 -10.71
CA LYS A 236 -23.22 -28.18 -11.60
C LYS A 236 -24.44 -27.60 -12.30
#